data_AF-U3J817-F1
#
_entry.id   AF-U3J817-F1
#
_cell.length_a   1.000
_cell.length_b   1.000
_cell.length_c   1.000
_cell.angle_alpha   90.00
_cell.angle_beta   90.00
_cell.angle_gamma   90.00
#
_symmetry.space_group_name_H-M   'P 1'
#
loop_
_entity.id
_entity.type
_entity.pdbx_description
1 polymer ?
#
loop_
_entity_poly.entity_id
_entity_poly.type
_entity_poly.pdbx_seq_one_letter_code
_entity_poly.pdbx_strand_id
1 'polypeptide(L)'
;MSGLNVSIAFFLLVVSTCEMLRRLSKRLLSPGAYCCLAGELTGSLQLCSSCLELRMLLEIGPWGGGFGPDVVFTLLFLLFMVHAASLDGASANPTVSLQEFLLLESGPAATAAKLLAQAVGVGTGWAITKLYWSWELTQFHLIQNLIASECSSSIRTSLYHGAFVEGACSFFFHLVLLRLRRSRTVYRAPALAATVTFLTYAGEQRQQFRAPKQWVKSCGTTSRCTGWGPSQVRCPGGSGCFFTSAARQKCWVQPQLLPAKG
;
A
#
# COMPACT_ATOMS: atom_id res chain seq x y z
N MET A 1 16.14 -18.58 11.58
CA MET A 1 14.69 -18.79 11.75
C MET A 1 14.00 -17.71 12.59
N SER A 2 14.68 -17.02 13.51
CA SER A 2 14.09 -15.97 14.37
C SER A 2 13.42 -14.83 13.59
N GLY A 3 14.04 -14.35 12.49
CA GLY A 3 13.50 -13.24 11.70
C GLY A 3 12.11 -13.51 11.10
N LEU A 4 11.90 -14.69 10.54
CA LEU A 4 10.61 -15.11 9.98
C LEU A 4 9.52 -15.17 11.06
N ASN A 5 9.85 -15.71 12.24
CA ASN A 5 8.90 -15.81 13.35
C ASN A 5 8.47 -14.43 13.85
N VAL A 6 9.40 -13.48 13.87
CA VAL A 6 9.12 -12.09 14.26
C VAL A 6 8.18 -11.42 13.25
N SER A 7 8.40 -11.59 11.95
CA SER A 7 7.48 -11.09 10.91
C SER A 7 6.11 -11.77 10.97
N ILE A 8 6.04 -13.09 11.20
CA ILE A 8 4.77 -13.80 11.39
C ILE A 8 4.02 -13.24 12.60
N ALA A 9 4.71 -13.03 13.72
CA ALA A 9 4.12 -12.43 14.91
C ALA A 9 3.60 -11.01 14.62
N PHE A 10 4.32 -10.21 13.84
CA PHE A 10 3.87 -8.90 13.39
C PHE A 10 2.59 -8.98 12.55
N PHE A 11 2.53 -9.88 11.56
CA PHE A 11 1.32 -10.08 10.75
C PHE A 11 0.12 -10.47 11.61
N LEU A 12 0.29 -11.42 12.55
CA LEU A 12 -0.76 -11.84 13.46
C LEU A 12 -1.21 -10.69 14.37
N LEU A 13 -0.28 -9.88 14.88
CA LEU A 13 -0.59 -8.71 15.71
C LEU A 13 -1.39 -7.66 14.92
N VAL A 14 -0.97 -7.34 13.70
CA VAL A 14 -1.67 -6.37 12.84
C VAL A 14 -3.06 -6.87 12.47
N VAL A 15 -3.19 -8.12 12.04
CA VAL A 15 -4.50 -8.72 11.68
C VAL A 15 -5.43 -8.75 12.90
N SER A 16 -4.94 -9.21 14.06
CA SER A 16 -5.76 -9.31 15.27
C SER A 16 -6.20 -7.95 15.80
N THR A 17 -5.30 -6.96 15.85
CA THR A 17 -5.63 -5.60 16.28
C THR A 17 -6.62 -4.93 15.34
N CYS A 18 -6.45 -5.07 14.02
CA CYS A 18 -7.41 -4.56 13.04
C CYS A 18 -8.77 -5.25 13.17
N GLU A 19 -8.80 -6.56 13.37
CA GLU A 19 -10.04 -7.32 13.57
C GLU A 19 -10.76 -6.90 14.85
N MET A 20 -10.03 -6.70 15.95
CA MET A 20 -10.62 -6.18 17.20
C MET A 20 -11.18 -4.78 17.01
N LEU A 21 -10.45 -3.90 16.32
CA LEU A 21 -10.92 -2.55 16.02
C LEU A 21 -12.18 -2.57 15.14
N ARG A 22 -12.23 -3.42 14.10
CA ARG A 22 -13.45 -3.62 13.29
C ARG A 22 -14.63 -4.06 14.14
N ARG A 23 -14.45 -5.07 14.99
CA ARG A 23 -15.51 -5.58 15.88
C ARG A 23 -16.03 -4.50 16.82
N LEU A 24 -15.13 -3.70 17.38
CA LEU A 24 -15.49 -2.60 18.25
C LEU A 24 -16.22 -1.48 17.48
N SER A 25 -15.70 -1.10 16.30
CA SER A 25 -16.34 -0.11 15.44
C SER A 25 -17.74 -0.53 14.99
N LYS A 26 -17.98 -1.81 14.68
CA LYS A 26 -19.32 -2.34 14.37
C LYS A 26 -20.31 -2.17 15.52
N ARG A 27 -19.84 -2.18 16.76
CA ARG A 27 -20.68 -1.97 17.95
C ARG A 27 -20.96 -0.50 18.22
N LEU A 28 -20.05 0.39 17.82
CA LEU A 28 -20.09 1.81 18.16
C LEU A 28 -20.63 2.71 17.03
N LEU A 29 -20.49 2.29 15.76
CA LEU A 29 -20.81 3.11 14.59
C LEU A 29 -22.03 2.59 13.84
N SER A 30 -22.70 3.49 13.11
CA SER A 30 -23.73 3.10 12.15
C SER A 30 -23.11 2.28 10.99
N PRO A 31 -23.87 1.39 10.34
CA PRO A 31 -23.36 0.54 9.26
C PRO A 31 -22.70 1.33 8.12
N GLY A 32 -23.28 2.48 7.73
CA GLY A 32 -22.72 3.33 6.70
C GLY A 32 -21.40 4.00 7.10
N ALA A 33 -21.31 4.52 8.33
CA ALA A 33 -20.07 5.11 8.85
C ALA A 33 -18.97 4.06 9.03
N TYR A 34 -19.33 2.85 9.47
CA TYR A 34 -18.41 1.72 9.52
C TYR A 34 -17.83 1.39 8.13
N CYS A 35 -18.70 1.19 7.12
CA CYS A 35 -18.26 0.82 5.78
C CYS A 35 -17.42 1.90 5.09
N CYS A 36 -17.74 3.18 5.28
CA CYS A 36 -17.02 4.28 4.61
C CYS A 36 -15.75 4.72 5.35
N LEU A 37 -15.66 4.53 6.67
CA LEU A 37 -14.54 5.04 7.48
C LEU A 37 -13.76 3.91 8.16
N ALA A 38 -14.36 3.22 9.13
CA ALA A 38 -13.63 2.28 9.98
C ALA A 38 -13.13 1.06 9.20
N GLY A 39 -13.95 0.50 8.30
CA GLY A 39 -13.58 -0.64 7.46
C GLY A 39 -12.44 -0.30 6.48
N GLU A 40 -12.51 0.88 5.85
CA GLU A 40 -11.49 1.38 4.93
C GLU A 40 -10.18 1.72 5.65
N LEU A 41 -10.25 2.40 6.79
CA LEU A 41 -9.08 2.75 7.60
C LEU A 41 -8.36 1.49 8.10
N THR A 42 -9.10 0.58 8.73
CA THR A 42 -8.52 -0.67 9.25
C THR A 42 -8.02 -1.56 8.12
N GLY A 43 -8.71 -1.59 6.98
CA GLY A 43 -8.30 -2.34 5.80
C GLY A 43 -6.99 -1.83 5.21
N SER A 44 -6.91 -0.53 4.98
CA SER A 44 -5.69 0.10 4.45
C SER A 44 -4.52 0.05 5.42
N LEU A 45 -4.76 0.18 6.73
CA LEU A 45 -3.73 -0.01 7.74
C LEU A 45 -3.17 -1.43 7.70
N GLN A 46 -4.06 -2.43 7.79
CA GLN A 46 -3.68 -3.84 7.81
C GLN A 46 -2.88 -4.19 6.55
N LEU A 47 -3.38 -3.80 5.37
CA LEU A 47 -2.74 -4.07 4.09
C LEU A 47 -1.39 -3.34 3.97
N CYS A 48 -1.33 -2.05 4.33
CA CYS A 48 -0.10 -1.28 4.26
C CYS A 48 1.00 -1.85 5.15
N SER A 49 0.71 -2.08 6.44
CA SER A 49 1.68 -2.63 7.38
C SER A 49 2.18 -3.99 6.94
N SER A 50 1.28 -4.86 6.50
CA SER A 50 1.64 -6.22 6.10
C SER A 50 2.42 -6.24 4.78
N CYS A 51 2.07 -5.37 3.82
CA CYS A 51 2.83 -5.21 2.58
C CYS A 51 4.24 -4.66 2.84
N LEU A 52 4.42 -3.70 3.75
CA LEU A 52 5.74 -3.15 4.08
C LEU A 52 6.66 -4.19 4.71
N GLU A 53 6.15 -4.97 5.65
CA GLU A 53 6.92 -6.04 6.30
C GLU A 53 7.24 -7.18 5.32
N LEU A 54 6.27 -7.59 4.51
CA LEU A 54 6.48 -8.62 3.49
C LEU A 54 7.48 -8.15 2.41
N ARG A 55 7.41 -6.88 2.05
CA ARG A 55 8.35 -6.24 1.13
C ARG A 55 9.77 -6.31 1.68
N MET A 56 9.97 -6.03 2.96
CA MET A 56 11.26 -6.19 3.62
C MET A 56 11.74 -7.65 3.53
N LEU A 57 10.86 -8.64 3.72
CA LEU A 57 11.21 -10.05 3.53
C LEU A 57 11.54 -10.42 2.07
N LEU A 58 10.88 -9.81 1.08
CA LEU A 58 11.24 -10.00 -0.34
C LEU A 58 12.61 -9.41 -0.66
N GLU A 59 12.89 -8.20 -0.14
CA GLU A 59 14.13 -7.47 -0.36
C GLU A 59 15.30 -8.12 0.39
N ILE A 60 15.13 -8.50 1.67
CA ILE A 60 16.17 -8.90 2.62
C ILE A 60 16.17 -10.41 2.93
N GLY A 61 15.05 -11.10 2.76
CA GLY A 61 14.93 -12.53 3.09
C GLY A 61 15.88 -13.45 2.33
N PRO A 62 16.04 -13.33 0.99
CA PRO A 62 16.86 -14.25 0.19
C PRO A 62 18.34 -14.27 0.58
N TRP A 63 18.95 -13.11 0.78
CA TRP A 63 20.37 -12.95 1.12
C TRP A 63 20.67 -12.75 2.62
N GLY A 64 19.71 -12.28 3.43
CA GLY A 64 19.90 -12.05 4.87
C GLY A 64 19.39 -13.21 5.73
N GLY A 65 18.36 -13.92 5.26
CA GLY A 65 17.69 -14.99 6.01
C GLY A 65 17.84 -16.40 5.44
N GLY A 66 18.39 -16.51 4.23
CA GLY A 66 18.49 -17.78 3.50
C GLY A 66 17.13 -18.36 3.08
N PHE A 67 16.09 -17.53 3.00
CA PHE A 67 14.75 -17.98 2.60
C PHE A 67 14.63 -18.02 1.08
N GLY A 68 14.13 -19.13 0.54
CA GLY A 68 13.80 -19.21 -0.87
C GLY A 68 12.68 -18.21 -1.25
N PRO A 69 12.65 -17.72 -2.49
CA PRO A 69 11.59 -16.83 -2.97
C PRO A 69 10.19 -17.47 -2.79
N ASP A 70 10.10 -18.80 -2.88
CA ASP A 70 8.87 -19.56 -2.69
C ASP A 70 8.22 -19.34 -1.32
N VAL A 71 9.01 -19.18 -0.27
CA VAL A 71 8.51 -18.92 1.09
C VAL A 71 7.82 -17.56 1.14
N VAL A 72 8.41 -16.55 0.52
CA VAL A 72 7.89 -15.19 0.56
C VAL A 72 6.65 -15.04 -0.32
N PHE A 73 6.60 -15.71 -1.48
CA PHE A 73 5.38 -15.76 -2.30
C PHE A 73 4.26 -16.58 -1.65
N THR A 74 4.59 -17.62 -0.89
CA THR A 74 3.59 -18.36 -0.10
C THR A 74 3.02 -17.48 0.99
N LEU A 75 3.86 -16.72 1.71
CA LEU A 75 3.41 -15.72 2.68
C LEU A 75 2.55 -14.63 2.05
N LEU A 76 2.94 -14.12 0.87
CA LEU A 76 2.15 -13.17 0.09
C LEU A 76 0.75 -13.71 -0.16
N PHE A 77 0.64 -14.92 -0.68
CA PHE A 77 -0.63 -15.57 -0.96
C PHE A 77 -1.50 -15.71 0.32
N LEU A 78 -0.93 -16.24 1.39
CA LEU A 78 -1.63 -16.44 2.67
C LEU A 78 -2.08 -15.12 3.28
N LEU A 79 -1.25 -14.09 3.22
CA LEU A 79 -1.56 -12.77 3.76
C LEU A 79 -2.70 -12.11 2.97
N PHE A 80 -2.66 -12.16 1.63
CA PHE A 80 -3.77 -11.66 0.81
C PHE A 80 -5.07 -12.46 1.01
N MET A 81 -4.98 -13.76 1.27
CA MET A 81 -6.13 -14.58 1.68
C MET A 81 -6.73 -14.10 3.00
N VAL A 82 -5.89 -13.85 4.01
CA VAL A 82 -6.32 -13.32 5.30
C VAL A 82 -6.93 -11.92 5.13
N HIS A 83 -6.30 -11.03 4.37
CA HIS A 83 -6.87 -9.71 4.09
C HIS A 83 -8.22 -9.82 3.38
N ALA A 84 -8.34 -10.64 2.33
CA ALA A 84 -9.59 -10.81 1.62
C ALA A 84 -10.71 -11.35 2.53
N ALA A 85 -10.37 -12.21 3.50
CA ALA A 85 -11.32 -12.70 4.50
C ALA A 85 -11.68 -11.65 5.57
N SER A 86 -10.71 -10.83 6.02
CA SER A 86 -10.88 -9.83 7.08
C SER A 86 -11.48 -8.50 6.59
N LEU A 87 -11.35 -8.17 5.30
CA LEU A 87 -11.70 -6.84 4.78
C LEU A 87 -13.20 -6.53 4.86
N ASP A 88 -14.08 -7.53 5.03
CA ASP A 88 -15.50 -7.35 5.34
C ASP A 88 -16.22 -6.38 4.40
N GLY A 89 -15.89 -6.43 3.11
CA GLY A 89 -16.44 -5.56 2.08
C GLY A 89 -15.79 -4.18 1.94
N ALA A 90 -14.79 -3.84 2.76
CA ALA A 90 -13.96 -2.66 2.56
C ALA A 90 -13.12 -2.79 1.27
N SER A 91 -13.00 -1.68 0.55
CA SER A 91 -12.21 -1.58 -0.66
C SER A 91 -10.71 -1.63 -0.35
N ALA A 92 -10.28 -0.89 0.68
CA ALA A 92 -8.89 -0.69 1.11
C ALA A 92 -7.92 -0.30 -0.02
N ASN A 93 -8.45 0.11 -1.17
CA ASN A 93 -7.71 0.44 -2.38
C ASN A 93 -8.37 1.65 -3.08
N PRO A 94 -7.62 2.75 -3.31
CA PRO A 94 -8.18 3.96 -3.92
C PRO A 94 -8.70 3.71 -5.34
N THR A 95 -8.07 2.81 -6.10
CA THR A 95 -8.52 2.47 -7.47
C THR A 95 -9.86 1.75 -7.48
N VAL A 96 -10.07 0.85 -6.53
CA VAL A 96 -11.33 0.11 -6.39
C VAL A 96 -12.43 1.06 -5.91
N SER A 97 -12.13 1.97 -4.97
CA SER A 97 -13.09 3.01 -4.54
C SER A 97 -13.46 3.97 -5.68
N LEU A 98 -12.50 4.33 -6.54
CA LEU A 98 -12.76 5.14 -7.72
C LEU A 98 -13.56 4.35 -8.76
N GLN A 99 -13.30 3.05 -8.93
CA GLN A 99 -14.08 2.19 -9.80
C GLN A 99 -15.55 2.11 -9.34
N GLU A 100 -15.81 1.92 -8.04
CA GLU A 100 -17.17 1.93 -7.48
C GLU A 100 -17.90 3.24 -7.77
N PHE A 101 -17.21 4.37 -7.66
CA PHE A 101 -17.76 5.69 -7.99
C PHE A 101 -18.08 5.82 -9.49
N LEU A 102 -17.15 5.39 -10.36
CA LEU A 102 -17.34 5.42 -11.82
C LEU A 102 -18.46 4.48 -12.28
N LEU A 103 -18.71 3.40 -11.54
CA LEU A 103 -19.83 2.48 -11.75
C LEU A 103 -21.15 2.97 -11.12
N LEU A 104 -21.18 4.18 -10.53
CA LEU A 104 -22.35 4.78 -9.86
C LEU A 104 -22.86 3.98 -8.64
N GLU A 105 -21.97 3.21 -8.00
CA GLU A 105 -22.32 2.36 -6.86
C GLU A 105 -22.05 3.03 -5.52
N SER A 106 -21.22 4.08 -5.53
CA SER A 106 -20.94 4.93 -4.38
C SER A 106 -21.19 6.40 -4.70
N GLY A 107 -21.81 7.13 -3.78
CA GLY A 107 -21.96 8.58 -3.90
C GLY A 107 -20.62 9.31 -3.72
N PRO A 108 -20.47 10.55 -4.22
CA PRO A 108 -19.20 11.30 -4.18
C PRO A 108 -18.70 11.54 -2.75
N ALA A 109 -19.59 11.86 -1.80
CA ALA A 109 -19.22 12.06 -0.40
C ALA A 109 -18.73 10.76 0.26
N ALA A 110 -19.35 9.63 -0.05
CA ALA A 110 -18.93 8.32 0.45
C ALA A 110 -17.56 7.95 -0.11
N THR A 111 -17.32 8.15 -1.41
CA THR A 111 -16.02 7.91 -2.04
C THR A 111 -14.94 8.81 -1.42
N ALA A 112 -15.21 10.09 -1.21
CA ALA A 112 -14.26 10.99 -0.54
C ALA A 112 -13.92 10.52 0.87
N ALA A 113 -14.93 10.10 1.65
CA ALA A 113 -14.73 9.54 2.98
C ALA A 113 -13.88 8.27 2.96
N LYS A 114 -14.14 7.35 2.01
CA LYS A 114 -13.32 6.15 1.80
C LYS A 114 -11.87 6.52 1.51
N LEU A 115 -11.62 7.41 0.55
CA LEU A 115 -10.27 7.82 0.16
C LEU A 115 -9.49 8.47 1.32
N LEU A 116 -10.15 9.32 2.12
CA LEU A 116 -9.55 9.90 3.31
C LEU A 116 -9.22 8.84 4.36
N ALA A 117 -10.16 7.93 4.63
CA ALA A 117 -9.95 6.83 5.56
C ALA A 117 -8.79 5.91 5.12
N GLN A 118 -8.71 5.60 3.83
CA GLN A 118 -7.61 4.83 3.25
C GLN A 118 -6.27 5.56 3.39
N ALA A 119 -6.22 6.87 3.11
CA ALA A 119 -5.02 7.68 3.26
C ALA A 119 -4.52 7.72 4.70
N VAL A 120 -5.43 7.91 5.66
CA VAL A 120 -5.12 7.84 7.10
C VAL A 120 -4.64 6.44 7.48
N GLY A 121 -5.35 5.39 7.04
CA GLY A 121 -4.98 4.00 7.30
C GLY A 121 -3.58 3.65 6.79
N VAL A 122 -3.23 4.05 5.57
CA VAL A 122 -1.88 3.90 5.00
C VAL A 122 -0.86 4.69 5.82
N GLY A 123 -1.14 5.94 6.16
CA GLY A 123 -0.23 6.77 6.96
C GLY A 123 0.06 6.17 8.35
N THR A 124 -0.98 5.71 9.04
CA THR A 124 -0.86 5.04 10.34
C THR A 124 -0.14 3.71 10.22
N GLY A 125 -0.50 2.87 9.25
CA GLY A 125 0.14 1.58 9.01
C GLY A 125 1.62 1.71 8.70
N TRP A 126 1.99 2.71 7.91
CA TRP A 126 3.38 3.07 7.66
C TRP A 126 4.11 3.49 8.94
N ALA A 127 3.52 4.40 9.73
CA ALA A 127 4.13 4.89 10.96
C ALA A 127 4.36 3.76 11.98
N ILE A 128 3.38 2.89 12.17
CA ILE A 128 3.48 1.71 13.05
C ILE A 128 4.58 0.78 12.57
N THR A 129 4.65 0.51 11.26
CA THR A 129 5.68 -0.39 10.72
C THR A 129 7.08 0.21 10.87
N LYS A 130 7.23 1.52 10.69
CA LYS A 130 8.51 2.20 10.93
C LYS A 130 8.90 2.19 12.40
N LEU A 131 7.95 2.40 13.30
CA LEU A 131 8.18 2.28 14.74
C LEU A 131 8.62 0.84 15.10
N TYR A 132 7.94 -0.16 14.54
CA TYR A 132 8.27 -1.56 14.73
C TYR A 132 9.69 -1.90 14.23
N TRP A 133 10.06 -1.41 13.05
CA TRP A 133 11.42 -1.57 12.54
C TRP A 133 12.47 -0.85 13.40
N SER A 134 12.14 0.29 14.01
CA SER A 134 13.05 1.02 14.91
C SER A 134 13.37 0.27 16.20
N TRP A 135 12.59 -0.75 16.57
CA TRP A 135 12.89 -1.62 17.71
C TRP A 135 13.97 -2.67 17.40
N GLU A 136 14.39 -2.78 16.13
CA GLU A 136 15.54 -3.59 15.69
C GLU A 136 15.54 -5.05 16.20
N LEU A 137 14.34 -5.62 16.36
CA LEU A 137 14.13 -6.96 16.91
C LEU A 137 14.84 -8.08 16.10
N THR A 138 15.25 -7.79 14.87
CA THR A 138 15.94 -8.73 13.97
C THR A 138 17.01 -8.01 13.16
N GLN A 139 17.99 -8.77 12.66
CA GLN A 139 18.98 -8.27 11.70
C GLN A 139 18.32 -7.68 10.44
N PHE A 140 17.13 -8.14 10.06
CA PHE A 140 16.42 -7.57 8.91
C PHE A 140 15.91 -6.16 9.19
N HIS A 141 15.39 -5.90 10.39
CA HIS A 141 14.94 -4.57 10.80
C HIS A 141 16.10 -3.58 10.87
N LEU A 142 17.26 -4.02 11.39
CA LEU A 142 18.48 -3.22 11.41
C LEU A 142 18.93 -2.84 9.99
N ILE A 143 19.07 -3.84 9.10
CA ILE A 143 19.47 -3.61 7.70
C ILE A 143 18.46 -2.69 6.99
N GLN A 144 17.15 -2.89 7.22
CA GLN A 144 16.12 -2.06 6.64
C GLN A 144 16.16 -0.59 7.13
N ASN A 145 16.47 -0.36 8.40
CA ASN A 145 16.67 0.99 8.94
C ASN A 145 17.89 1.67 8.31
N LEU A 146 19.00 0.94 8.17
CA LEU A 146 20.22 1.43 7.52
C LEU A 146 19.99 1.79 6.04
N ILE A 147 19.26 0.94 5.30
CA ILE A 147 18.88 1.24 3.91
C ILE A 147 17.94 2.45 3.85
N ALA A 148 17.04 2.61 4.81
CA ALA A 148 16.10 3.73 4.85
C ALA A 148 16.75 5.08 5.20
N SER A 149 17.89 5.08 5.89
CA SER A 149 18.67 6.30 6.18
C SER A 149 19.47 6.80 4.97
N GLU A 150 19.83 5.90 4.06
CA GLU A 150 20.49 6.23 2.80
C GLU A 150 19.43 6.74 1.80
N CYS A 151 19.29 8.06 1.65
CA CYS A 151 18.40 8.68 0.66
C CYS A 151 18.87 8.37 -0.77
N SER A 152 18.56 7.18 -1.27
CA SER A 152 18.88 6.76 -2.63
C SER A 152 17.63 6.78 -3.50
N SER A 153 17.55 7.76 -4.40
CA SER A 153 16.54 7.75 -5.47
C SER A 153 16.82 6.54 -6.37
N SER A 154 15.92 5.56 -6.34
CA SER A 154 16.16 4.24 -6.90
C SER A 154 15.22 3.87 -8.04
N ILE A 155 14.74 4.87 -8.79
CA ILE A 155 14.21 4.64 -10.12
C ILE A 155 15.41 4.59 -11.07
N ARG A 156 15.88 3.38 -11.36
CA ARG A 156 16.81 3.11 -12.48
C ARG A 156 16.09 2.56 -13.73
N THR A 157 14.76 2.63 -13.76
CA THR A 157 13.93 2.27 -14.93
C THR A 157 13.33 3.54 -15.53
N SER A 158 13.02 3.53 -16.84
CA SER A 158 12.28 4.64 -17.41
C SER A 158 10.90 4.76 -16.75
N LEU A 159 10.49 5.99 -16.43
CA LEU A 159 9.20 6.28 -15.79
C LEU A 159 8.03 5.67 -16.58
N TYR A 160 8.12 5.72 -17.91
CA TYR A 160 7.12 5.16 -18.81
C TYR A 160 6.99 3.64 -18.71
N HIS A 161 8.11 2.92 -18.57
CA HIS A 161 8.08 1.47 -18.45
C HIS A 161 7.46 1.05 -17.11
N GLY A 162 7.84 1.71 -16.01
CA GLY A 162 7.22 1.46 -14.70
C GLY A 162 5.72 1.74 -14.71
N ALA A 163 5.31 2.88 -15.24
CA ALA A 163 3.89 3.25 -15.35
C ALA A 163 3.10 2.27 -16.22
N PHE A 164 3.68 1.78 -17.32
CA PHE A 164 3.02 0.80 -18.19
C PHE A 164 2.83 -0.55 -17.48
N VAL A 165 3.85 -1.07 -16.79
CA VAL A 165 3.72 -2.36 -16.09
C VAL A 165 2.74 -2.25 -14.93
N GLU A 166 2.81 -1.17 -14.14
CA GLU A 166 1.87 -0.92 -13.04
C GLU A 166 0.43 -0.78 -13.56
N GLY A 167 0.25 -0.07 -14.67
CA GLY A 167 -1.04 0.07 -15.35
C GLY A 167 -1.59 -1.25 -15.87
N ALA A 168 -0.75 -2.08 -16.50
CA ALA A 168 -1.14 -3.40 -16.97
C ALA A 168 -1.52 -4.33 -15.81
N CYS A 169 -0.72 -4.39 -14.75
CA CYS A 169 -1.02 -5.17 -13.54
C CYS A 169 -2.33 -4.72 -12.90
N SER A 170 -2.53 -3.41 -12.75
CA SER A 170 -3.76 -2.82 -12.23
C SER A 170 -4.95 -3.17 -13.11
N PHE A 171 -4.82 -3.09 -14.44
CA PHE A 171 -5.89 -3.45 -15.37
C PHE A 171 -6.31 -4.91 -15.24
N PHE A 172 -5.35 -5.85 -15.24
CA PHE A 172 -5.65 -7.28 -15.06
C PHE A 172 -6.29 -7.56 -13.71
N PHE A 173 -5.81 -6.94 -12.63
CA PHE A 173 -6.40 -7.06 -11.31
C PHE A 173 -7.86 -6.59 -11.28
N HIS A 174 -8.17 -5.41 -11.84
CA HIS A 174 -9.54 -4.89 -11.90
C HIS A 174 -10.44 -5.74 -12.80
N LEU A 175 -9.90 -6.28 -13.89
CA LEU A 175 -10.63 -7.21 -14.76
C LEU A 175 -11.02 -8.46 -13.97
N VAL A 176 -10.08 -9.11 -13.27
CA VAL A 176 -10.37 -10.28 -12.44
C VAL A 176 -11.37 -9.94 -11.33
N LEU A 177 -11.22 -8.77 -10.68
CA LEU A 177 -12.14 -8.29 -9.66
C LEU A 177 -13.58 -8.15 -10.20
N LEU A 178 -13.75 -7.55 -11.38
CA LEU A 178 -15.05 -7.39 -12.02
C LEU A 178 -15.65 -8.75 -12.43
N ARG A 179 -14.83 -9.66 -12.97
CA ARG A 179 -15.29 -11.01 -13.37
C ARG A 179 -15.73 -11.85 -12.17
N LEU A 180 -15.04 -11.72 -11.03
CA LEU A 180 -15.32 -12.50 -9.83
C LEU A 180 -16.28 -11.81 -8.86
N ARG A 181 -16.75 -10.61 -9.19
CA ARG A 181 -17.62 -9.81 -8.32
C ARG A 181 -18.92 -10.54 -7.93
N ARG A 182 -19.51 -11.28 -8.87
CA ARG A 182 -20.73 -12.08 -8.66
C ARG A 182 -20.46 -13.49 -8.15
N SER A 183 -19.19 -13.89 -8.03
CA SER A 183 -18.82 -15.22 -7.56
C SER A 183 -18.84 -15.27 -6.03
N ARG A 184 -18.98 -16.48 -5.46
CA ARG A 184 -18.98 -16.65 -3.99
C ARG A 184 -17.63 -16.21 -3.42
N THR A 185 -17.65 -15.61 -2.23
CA THR A 185 -16.45 -15.13 -1.51
C THR A 185 -15.38 -16.22 -1.36
N VAL A 186 -15.82 -17.48 -1.20
CA VAL A 186 -14.96 -18.67 -1.10
C VAL A 186 -14.06 -18.86 -2.32
N TYR A 187 -14.52 -18.51 -3.52
CA TYR A 187 -13.72 -18.58 -4.75
C TYR A 187 -13.05 -17.24 -5.09
N ARG A 188 -13.70 -16.13 -4.75
CA ARG A 188 -13.19 -14.78 -5.03
C ARG A 188 -11.90 -14.49 -4.27
N ALA A 189 -11.83 -14.82 -2.98
CA ALA A 189 -10.64 -14.52 -2.17
C ALA A 189 -9.38 -15.26 -2.65
N PRO A 190 -9.39 -16.60 -2.86
CA PRO A 190 -8.23 -17.31 -3.41
C PRO A 190 -7.82 -16.84 -4.79
N ALA A 191 -8.77 -16.54 -5.67
CA ALA A 191 -8.47 -16.11 -7.03
C ALA A 191 -7.84 -14.70 -7.06
N LEU A 192 -8.29 -13.77 -6.21
CA LEU A 192 -7.65 -12.46 -6.10
C LEU A 192 -6.26 -12.57 -5.48
N ALA A 193 -6.10 -13.35 -4.41
CA ALA A 193 -4.79 -13.60 -3.79
C ALA A 193 -3.80 -14.26 -4.77
N ALA A 194 -4.25 -15.26 -5.53
CA ALA A 194 -3.46 -15.91 -6.57
C ALA A 194 -3.09 -14.94 -7.69
N THR A 195 -4.02 -14.07 -8.12
CA THR A 195 -3.78 -13.05 -9.14
C THR A 195 -2.70 -12.07 -8.71
N VAL A 196 -2.80 -11.54 -7.48
CA VAL A 196 -1.78 -10.62 -6.93
C VAL A 196 -0.44 -11.34 -6.85
N THR A 197 -0.40 -12.55 -6.30
CA THR A 197 0.82 -13.35 -6.17
C THR A 197 1.48 -13.61 -7.52
N PHE A 198 0.68 -13.98 -8.53
CA PHE A 198 1.15 -14.21 -9.89
C PHE A 198 1.69 -12.93 -10.55
N LEU A 199 1.00 -11.80 -10.41
CA LEU A 199 1.45 -10.52 -10.95
C LEU A 199 2.76 -10.06 -10.29
N THR A 200 2.90 -10.25 -8.97
CA THR A 200 4.13 -9.95 -8.25
C THR A 200 5.27 -10.87 -8.71
N TYR A 201 5.01 -12.18 -8.84
CA TYR A 201 5.99 -13.13 -9.36
C TYR A 201 6.44 -12.80 -10.80
N ALA A 202 5.49 -12.53 -11.70
CA ALA A 202 5.77 -12.17 -13.09
C ALA A 202 6.54 -10.85 -13.22
N GLY A 203 6.28 -9.90 -12.31
CA GLY A 203 7.08 -8.70 -12.15
C GLY A 203 8.53 -9.06 -11.85
N GLU A 204 8.78 -9.72 -10.71
CA GLU A 204 10.12 -10.06 -10.22
C GLU A 204 10.96 -10.82 -11.28
N GLN A 205 10.37 -11.83 -11.94
CA GLN A 205 11.04 -12.61 -12.98
C GLN A 205 11.52 -11.74 -14.17
N ARG A 206 10.77 -10.70 -14.55
CA ARG A 206 11.18 -9.81 -15.66
C ARG A 206 12.35 -8.91 -15.33
N GLN A 207 12.60 -8.59 -14.06
CA GLN A 207 13.74 -7.75 -13.68
C GLN A 207 14.99 -8.55 -13.37
N GLN A 208 14.85 -9.80 -12.91
CA GLN A 208 15.98 -10.73 -12.83
C GLN A 208 16.71 -10.89 -14.17
N PHE A 209 16.00 -10.76 -15.30
CA PHE A 209 16.56 -10.85 -16.65
C PHE A 209 17.23 -9.55 -17.17
N ARG A 210 17.13 -8.42 -16.44
CA ARG A 210 17.67 -7.12 -16.92
C ARG A 210 18.58 -6.36 -15.96
N ALA A 211 18.56 -6.64 -14.66
CA ALA A 211 19.55 -6.25 -13.66
C ALA A 211 18.98 -6.62 -12.28
N PRO A 212 19.79 -7.10 -11.31
CA PRO A 212 19.27 -7.46 -10.00
C PRO A 212 18.84 -6.19 -9.25
N LYS A 213 17.70 -6.24 -8.54
CA LYS A 213 17.24 -5.32 -7.46
C LYS A 213 16.32 -4.12 -7.80
N GLN A 214 15.20 -4.27 -8.54
CA GLN A 214 14.36 -3.09 -8.87
C GLN A 214 12.86 -3.12 -8.57
N TRP A 215 12.24 -4.25 -8.20
CA TRP A 215 10.78 -4.26 -8.02
C TRP A 215 10.31 -3.78 -6.68
N VAL A 216 11.10 -4.12 -5.66
CA VAL A 216 10.65 -4.00 -4.29
C VAL A 216 10.39 -2.52 -3.93
N LYS A 217 11.01 -1.54 -4.63
CA LYS A 217 10.86 -0.10 -4.38
C LYS A 217 9.58 0.60 -4.85
N SER A 218 8.73 -0.02 -5.66
CA SER A 218 7.57 0.67 -6.23
C SER A 218 6.33 0.74 -5.32
N CYS A 219 6.19 -0.18 -4.35
CA CYS A 219 4.98 -0.29 -3.52
C CYS A 219 5.07 0.36 -2.12
N GLY A 220 6.10 1.16 -1.81
CA GLY A 220 6.17 1.78 -0.48
C GLY A 220 7.23 2.85 -0.34
N THR A 221 6.78 4.08 -0.05
CA THR A 221 7.59 5.22 0.39
C THR A 221 8.68 5.74 -0.54
N THR A 222 8.32 6.80 -1.27
CA THR A 222 9.22 7.93 -1.57
C THR A 222 8.59 9.19 -0.98
N SER A 223 8.72 9.34 0.33
CA SER A 223 8.45 10.61 1.01
C SER A 223 9.37 10.76 2.21
N ARG A 224 10.63 11.10 1.95
CA ARG A 224 11.46 11.83 2.91
C ARG A 224 12.44 12.74 2.16
N CYS A 225 11.96 13.94 1.87
CA CYS A 225 12.76 15.15 1.78
C CYS A 225 12.05 16.23 2.60
N THR A 226 12.24 16.21 3.92
CA THR A 226 11.92 17.34 4.79
C THR A 226 13.14 17.59 5.67
N GLY A 227 14.15 18.23 5.10
CA GLY A 227 15.17 18.92 5.87
C GLY A 227 14.61 20.29 6.25
N TRP A 228 14.22 20.47 7.50
CA TRP A 228 14.14 21.78 8.12
C TRP A 228 15.54 22.10 8.65
N GLY A 229 16.35 22.72 7.80
CA GLY A 229 17.66 23.26 8.14
C GLY A 229 18.01 24.34 7.11
N PRO A 230 18.51 25.51 7.52
CA PRO A 230 18.81 26.62 6.61
C PRO A 230 20.11 26.32 5.87
N SER A 231 20.09 25.41 4.90
CA SER A 231 21.22 25.15 4.01
C SER A 231 20.68 24.62 2.68
N GLN A 232 20.91 25.40 1.63
CA GLN A 232 20.48 25.16 0.27
C GLN A 232 20.87 23.76 -0.24
N VAL A 233 19.88 22.92 -0.54
CA VAL A 233 20.03 21.86 -1.54
C VAL A 233 18.83 21.96 -2.48
N ARG A 234 19.10 22.50 -3.66
CA ARG A 234 18.14 22.66 -4.76
C ARG A 234 17.89 21.29 -5.40
N CYS A 235 16.73 20.69 -5.15
CA CYS A 235 16.26 19.53 -5.93
C CYS A 235 15.62 20.02 -7.24
N PRO A 236 16.06 19.57 -8.43
CA PRO A 236 15.27 19.72 -9.64
C PRO A 236 14.24 18.59 -9.69
N GLY A 237 12.96 18.95 -9.88
CA GLY A 237 11.91 18.00 -10.21
C GLY A 237 11.12 17.48 -9.01
N GLY A 238 10.00 18.15 -8.72
CA GLY A 238 8.97 17.61 -7.84
C GLY A 238 8.36 16.34 -8.42
N SER A 239 8.13 15.34 -7.58
CA SER A 239 7.34 14.16 -7.92
C SER A 239 6.77 13.57 -6.65
N GLY A 240 5.52 13.94 -6.35
CA GLY A 240 4.70 13.22 -5.37
C GLY A 240 4.24 11.89 -5.97
N CYS A 241 4.33 10.81 -5.19
CA CYS A 241 3.81 9.51 -5.60
C CYS A 241 2.30 9.45 -5.37
N PHE A 242 1.58 9.65 -6.46
CA PHE A 242 0.16 9.37 -6.60
C PHE A 242 -0.04 7.86 -6.76
N PHE A 243 -0.74 7.23 -5.81
CA PHE A 243 -1.41 5.96 -6.08
C PHE A 243 -2.63 6.28 -6.95
N THR A 244 -2.42 6.13 -8.25
CA THR A 244 -3.38 6.21 -9.36
C THR A 244 -3.90 7.58 -9.78
N SER A 245 -3.78 7.82 -11.08
CA SER A 245 -4.08 9.06 -11.78
C SER A 245 -5.55 9.46 -11.66
N ALA A 246 -5.85 10.49 -10.87
CA ALA A 246 -6.91 11.46 -11.16
C ALA A 246 -6.71 12.76 -10.35
N ALA A 247 -6.89 13.90 -11.03
CA ALA A 247 -6.99 15.26 -10.50
C ALA A 247 -5.70 15.94 -10.01
N ARG A 248 -4.96 16.50 -10.98
CA ARG A 248 -4.27 17.78 -10.78
C ARG A 248 -5.33 18.90 -10.82
N GLN A 249 -6.09 19.11 -9.75
CA GLN A 249 -6.86 20.35 -9.57
C GLN A 249 -5.91 21.40 -8.96
N LYS A 250 -5.53 22.39 -9.77
CA LYS A 250 -4.85 23.59 -9.29
C LYS A 250 -5.76 24.29 -8.27
N CYS A 251 -5.13 24.67 -7.17
CA CYS A 251 -5.67 25.48 -6.09
C CYS A 251 -6.50 26.66 -6.60
N TRP A 252 -7.72 26.79 -6.07
CA TRP A 252 -8.28 28.11 -5.79
C TRP A 252 -7.47 28.71 -4.65
N VAL A 253 -6.73 29.77 -4.95
CA VAL A 253 -6.36 30.79 -3.96
C VAL A 253 -7.11 32.03 -4.39
N GLN A 254 -8.09 32.42 -3.59
CA GLN A 254 -8.52 33.82 -3.47
C GLN A 254 -8.45 34.13 -1.98
N PRO A 255 -7.82 35.26 -1.59
CA PRO A 255 -8.67 36.35 -1.10
C PRO A 255 -8.17 37.79 -1.40
N GLN A 256 -9.17 38.66 -1.67
CA GLN A 256 -9.35 40.08 -1.26
C GLN A 256 -8.41 41.17 -1.83
N LEU A 257 -8.90 42.06 -2.73
CA LEU A 257 -9.45 43.43 -2.49
C LEU A 257 -8.37 44.42 -1.97
N LEU A 258 -7.83 45.41 -2.72
CA LEU A 258 -8.36 46.71 -3.23
C LEU A 258 -7.13 47.58 -3.69
N PRO A 259 -7.26 48.80 -4.25
CA PRO A 259 -8.23 49.35 -5.18
C PRO A 259 -7.57 49.89 -6.47
N ALA A 260 -8.39 50.22 -7.47
CA ALA A 260 -8.04 51.04 -8.62
C ALA A 260 -7.60 52.46 -8.20
N LYS A 261 -6.56 53.00 -8.84
CA LYS A 261 -6.32 54.44 -9.03
C LYS A 261 -5.32 54.66 -10.16
N GLY A 262 -5.71 55.50 -11.13
CA GLY A 262 -4.83 56.20 -12.07
C GLY A 262 -4.73 55.56 -13.43
#